data_AF-A0A0M3J895-F1
#
_entry.id   AF-A0A0M3J895-F1
#
_cell.length_a   1.000
_cell.length_b   1.000
_cell.length_c   1.000
_cell.angle_alpha   90.00
_cell.angle_beta   90.00
_cell.angle_gamma   90.00
#
_symmetry.space_group_name_H-M   'P 1'
#
loop_
_entity.id
_entity.type
_entity.pdbx_description
1 polymer ?
#
loop_
_entity_poly.entity_id
_entity_poly.type
_entity_poly.pdbx_seq_one_letter_code
_entity_poly.pdbx_strand_id
1 'polypeptide(L)'
;MNTLAAYLRKKLALQPSERDLVVLNHDIDVQWPAGVQERHRIQLVAYGDRNGFTAMSRTVGYTTAIVSHMLLNGEIQKKGMIRPTLKHIYRPALMRLKDYGIEANQIVTIL
;
A
#
# COMPACT_ATOMS: atom_id res chain seq x y z
N MET A 1 3.13 -12.30 27.89
CA MET A 1 2.83 -11.56 26.64
C MET A 1 1.51 -10.80 26.72
N ASN A 2 0.40 -11.45 27.11
CA ASN A 2 -0.93 -10.82 27.15
C ASN A 2 -1.06 -9.64 28.14
N THR A 3 -0.37 -9.70 29.28
CA THR A 3 -0.38 -8.62 30.29
C THR A 3 0.23 -7.32 29.76
N LEU A 4 1.43 -7.40 29.17
CA LEU A 4 2.12 -6.24 28.61
C LEU A 4 1.37 -5.66 27.41
N ALA A 5 0.93 -6.50 26.46
CA ALA A 5 0.19 -6.03 25.29
C ALA A 5 -1.13 -5.33 25.69
N ALA A 6 -1.86 -5.87 26.67
CA ALA A 6 -3.08 -5.25 27.17
C ALA A 6 -2.83 -3.89 27.85
N TYR A 7 -1.70 -3.76 28.58
CA TYR A 7 -1.31 -2.50 29.19
C TYR A 7 -0.93 -1.45 28.14
N LEU A 8 -0.05 -1.81 27.20
CA LEU A 8 0.40 -0.91 26.13
C LEU A 8 -0.75 -0.48 25.23
N ARG A 9 -1.68 -1.38 24.89
CA ARG A 9 -2.88 -1.04 24.10
C ARG A 9 -3.70 0.08 24.75
N LYS A 10 -3.80 0.10 26.08
CA LYS A 10 -4.51 1.18 26.79
C LYS A 10 -3.72 2.49 26.84
N LYS A 11 -2.39 2.40 26.97
CA LYS A 11 -1.52 3.58 27.16
C LYS A 11 -1.07 4.25 25.86
N LEU A 12 -0.98 3.49 24.76
CA LEU A 12 -0.45 3.93 23.47
C LEU A 12 -1.50 3.85 22.34
N ALA A 13 -2.79 3.90 22.69
CA ALA A 13 -3.84 4.01 21.70
C ALA A 13 -3.83 5.40 21.06
N LEU A 14 -4.07 5.46 19.74
CA LEU A 14 -4.34 6.72 19.05
C LEU A 14 -5.53 7.43 19.70
N GLN A 15 -5.37 8.72 19.97
CA GLN A 15 -6.42 9.60 20.46
C GLN A 15 -7.24 10.20 19.31
N PRO A 16 -8.47 10.68 19.55
CA PRO A 16 -9.36 11.16 18.48
C PRO A 16 -8.82 12.30 17.62
N SER A 17 -7.87 13.10 18.11
CA SER A 17 -7.25 14.21 17.37
C SER A 17 -5.91 13.85 16.71
N GLU A 18 -5.40 12.65 16.96
CA GLU A 18 -4.12 12.18 16.43
C GLU A 18 -4.29 11.59 15.03
N ARG A 19 -3.18 11.52 14.29
CA ARG A 19 -3.13 10.89 12.97
C ARG A 19 -2.04 9.84 12.96
N ASP A 20 -2.32 8.72 12.31
CA ASP A 20 -1.30 7.75 11.95
C ASP A 20 -0.63 8.11 10.61
N LEU A 21 0.44 7.38 10.31
CA LEU A 21 1.26 7.55 9.13
C LEU A 21 1.65 6.17 8.60
N VAL A 22 1.51 5.99 7.29
CA VAL A 22 2.06 4.86 6.55
C VAL A 22 3.17 5.38 5.64
N VAL A 23 4.35 4.79 5.75
CA VAL A 23 5.48 5.03 4.86
C VAL A 23 5.90 3.71 4.23
N LEU A 24 5.97 3.67 2.91
CA LEU A 24 6.54 2.57 2.14
C LEU A 24 7.62 3.13 1.23
N ASN A 25 8.79 2.49 1.24
CA ASN A 25 9.90 2.81 0.36
C ASN A 25 10.43 1.52 -0.26
N HIS A 26 10.56 1.50 -1.59
CA HIS A 26 11.31 0.49 -2.31
C HIS A 26 12.48 1.17 -2.99
N ASP A 27 13.69 0.70 -2.71
CA ASP A 27 14.91 1.09 -3.41
C ASP A 27 15.38 -0.11 -4.23
N ILE A 28 15.44 0.07 -5.55
CA ILE A 28 15.75 -0.99 -6.51
C ILE A 28 16.90 -0.53 -7.41
N ASP A 29 18.05 -1.19 -7.30
CA ASP A 29 19.17 -0.98 -8.19
C ASP A 29 19.07 -1.91 -9.40
N VAL A 30 19.19 -1.34 -10.59
CA VAL A 30 19.05 -2.02 -11.88
C VAL A 30 20.34 -1.82 -12.66
N GLN A 31 20.94 -2.92 -13.10
CA GLN A 31 22.03 -2.91 -14.06
C GLN A 31 21.48 -3.33 -15.42
N TRP A 32 21.53 -2.42 -16.38
CA TRP A 32 21.10 -2.70 -17.74
C TRP A 32 22.19 -3.47 -18.51
N PRO A 33 21.82 -4.29 -19.52
CA PRO A 33 22.80 -5.00 -20.35
C PRO A 33 23.82 -4.08 -21.04
N ALA A 34 23.46 -2.82 -21.29
CA ALA A 34 24.34 -1.79 -21.85
C ALA A 34 25.37 -1.22 -20.85
N GLY A 35 25.38 -1.68 -19.59
CA GLY A 35 26.31 -1.24 -18.55
C GLY A 35 25.83 -0.05 -17.71
N VAL A 36 24.76 0.65 -18.14
CA VAL A 36 24.14 1.73 -17.38
C VAL A 36 23.52 1.19 -16.09
N GLN A 37 23.76 1.87 -14.97
CA GLN A 37 23.14 1.55 -13.69
C GLN A 37 22.10 2.62 -13.34
N GLU A 38 20.96 2.18 -12.81
CA GLU A 38 19.89 3.06 -12.35
C GLU A 38 19.41 2.62 -10.98
N ARG A 39 19.04 3.59 -10.15
CA ARG A 39 18.35 3.39 -8.88
C ARG A 39 16.93 3.91 -9.01
N HIS A 40 15.96 3.02 -8.84
CA HIS A 40 14.54 3.34 -8.77
C HIS A 40 14.12 3.41 -7.31
N ARG A 41 13.63 4.58 -6.87
CA ARG A 41 12.96 4.74 -5.58
C ARG A 41 11.47 4.86 -5.77
N ILE A 42 10.68 4.06 -5.07
CA ILE A 42 9.22 4.08 -5.09
C ILE A 42 8.73 4.37 -3.68
N GLN A 43 8.07 5.50 -3.51
CA GLN A 43 7.72 6.07 -2.20
C GLN A 43 6.23 6.30 -2.08
N LEU A 44 5.63 5.77 -1.03
CA LEU A 44 4.25 6.06 -0.63
C LEU A 44 4.25 6.62 0.78
N VAL A 45 3.62 7.77 0.94
CA VAL A 45 3.40 8.42 2.24
C VAL A 45 1.92 8.73 2.35
N ALA A 46 1.24 8.11 3.31
CA ALA A 46 -0.18 8.33 3.56
C ALA A 46 -0.39 8.76 5.02
N TYR A 47 -1.14 9.83 5.21
CA TYR A 47 -1.55 10.33 6.53
C TYR A 47 -3.00 9.95 6.81
N GLY A 48 -3.30 9.62 8.05
CA GLY A 48 -4.68 9.44 8.49
C GLY A 48 -5.47 10.74 8.43
N ASP A 49 -6.77 10.65 8.18
CA ASP A 49 -7.67 11.79 8.21
C ASP A 49 -8.05 12.12 9.66
N ARG A 50 -7.95 13.38 10.07
CA ARG A 50 -8.21 13.79 11.47
C ARG A 50 -9.62 13.42 11.97
N ASN A 51 -10.61 13.47 11.08
CA ASN A 51 -12.01 13.16 11.37
C ASN A 51 -12.52 12.03 10.47
N GLY A 52 -11.65 11.08 10.10
CA GLY A 52 -11.97 10.04 9.14
C GLY A 52 -11.19 8.76 9.36
N PHE A 53 -10.82 8.10 8.27
CA PHE A 53 -10.11 6.83 8.33
C PHE A 53 -8.60 7.05 8.56
N THR A 54 -8.01 6.16 9.34
CA THR A 54 -6.54 6.10 9.51
C THR A 54 -5.86 5.71 8.20
N ALA A 55 -4.62 6.13 7.99
CA ALA A 55 -3.82 5.73 6.82
C ALA A 55 -3.71 4.21 6.72
N MET A 56 -3.52 3.52 7.85
CA MET A 56 -3.52 2.06 7.92
C MET A 56 -4.85 1.46 7.44
N SER A 57 -6.00 1.97 7.93
CA SER A 57 -7.30 1.42 7.54
C SER A 57 -7.62 1.67 6.06
N ARG A 58 -7.23 2.82 5.50
CA ARG A 58 -7.38 3.12 4.06
C ARG A 58 -6.51 2.21 3.20
N THR A 59 -5.21 2.13 3.49
CA THR A 59 -4.25 1.36 2.68
C THR A 59 -4.53 -0.14 2.69
N VAL A 60 -5.08 -0.68 3.78
CA VAL A 60 -5.48 -2.09 3.88
C VAL A 60 -6.90 -2.32 3.34
N GLY A 61 -7.86 -1.52 3.81
CA GLY A 61 -9.29 -1.71 3.55
C GLY A 61 -9.67 -1.42 2.10
N TYR A 62 -9.19 -0.30 1.53
CA TYR A 62 -9.53 0.05 0.14
C TYR A 62 -8.95 -0.95 -0.85
N THR A 63 -7.73 -1.43 -0.62
CA THR A 63 -7.13 -2.50 -1.43
C THR A 63 -8.02 -3.74 -1.44
N THR A 64 -8.50 -4.15 -0.27
CA THR A 64 -9.40 -5.31 -0.13
C THR A 64 -10.74 -5.08 -0.85
N ALA A 65 -11.34 -3.90 -0.66
CA ALA A 65 -12.63 -3.55 -1.28
C ALA A 65 -12.54 -3.51 -2.81
N ILE A 66 -11.50 -2.88 -3.36
CA ILE A 66 -11.28 -2.78 -4.81
C ILE A 66 -11.10 -4.17 -5.42
N VAL A 67 -10.26 -5.02 -4.84
CA VAL A 67 -10.04 -6.38 -5.37
C VAL A 67 -11.30 -7.23 -5.25
N SER A 68 -12.08 -7.09 -4.17
CA SER A 68 -13.38 -7.77 -4.04
C SER A 68 -14.36 -7.33 -5.12
N HIS A 69 -14.44 -6.02 -5.40
CA HIS A 69 -15.27 -5.48 -6.47
C HIS A 69 -14.83 -6.00 -7.86
N MET A 70 -13.53 -6.05 -8.13
CA MET A 70 -12.99 -6.66 -9.36
C MET A 70 -13.38 -8.12 -9.53
N LEU A 71 -13.37 -8.89 -8.43
CA LEU A 71 -13.77 -10.29 -8.44
C LEU A 71 -15.26 -10.43 -8.75
N LEU A 72 -16.11 -9.63 -8.12
CA LEU A 72 -17.56 -9.63 -8.33
C LEU A 72 -17.96 -9.23 -9.76
N ASN A 73 -17.22 -8.30 -10.37
CA ASN A 73 -17.44 -7.87 -11.75
C ASN A 73 -16.83 -8.81 -12.80
N GLY A 74 -16.23 -9.93 -12.39
CA GLY A 74 -15.64 -10.90 -13.30
C GLY A 74 -14.34 -10.46 -13.95
N GLU A 75 -13.67 -9.42 -13.43
CA GLU A 75 -12.34 -8.99 -13.91
C GLU A 75 -11.24 -9.96 -13.48
N ILE A 76 -11.45 -10.68 -12.37
CA ILE A 76 -10.53 -11.71 -11.85
C ILE A 76 -11.20 -13.07 -11.98
N GLN A 77 -10.88 -13.82 -13.03
CA GLN A 77 -11.52 -15.13 -13.29
C GLN A 77 -10.65 -16.34 -12.91
N LYS A 78 -9.34 -16.13 -12.74
CA LYS A 78 -8.40 -17.19 -12.36
C LYS A 78 -8.84 -17.80 -11.02
N LYS A 79 -8.85 -19.12 -10.94
CA LYS A 79 -9.27 -19.89 -9.75
C LYS A 79 -8.07 -20.36 -8.94
N GLY A 80 -8.32 -20.74 -7.69
CA GLY A 80 -7.32 -21.22 -6.74
C GLY A 80 -6.86 -20.14 -5.75
N MET A 81 -5.83 -20.45 -4.96
CA MET A 81 -5.20 -19.49 -4.04
C MET A 81 -4.24 -18.59 -4.83
N ILE A 82 -4.63 -17.32 -5.00
CA ILE A 82 -3.90 -16.38 -5.85
C ILE A 82 -3.32 -15.24 -5.00
N ARG A 83 -2.06 -14.91 -5.27
CA ARG A 83 -1.39 -13.72 -4.73
C ARG A 83 -1.46 -12.56 -5.73
N PRO A 84 -1.42 -11.29 -5.28
CA PRO A 84 -1.51 -10.11 -6.15
C PRO A 84 -0.22 -9.82 -6.94
N THR A 85 0.44 -10.84 -7.48
CA THR A 85 1.66 -10.73 -8.28
C THR A 85 1.40 -10.68 -9.78
N LEU A 86 0.16 -10.92 -10.20
CA LEU A 86 -0.23 -10.94 -11.62
C LEU A 86 -0.58 -9.53 -12.10
N LYS A 87 0.01 -9.12 -13.24
CA LYS A 87 -0.14 -7.75 -13.80
C LYS A 87 -1.60 -7.34 -14.01
N HIS A 88 -2.46 -8.25 -14.46
CA HIS A 88 -3.88 -7.98 -14.69
C HIS A 88 -4.69 -7.80 -13.39
N ILE A 89 -4.12 -8.14 -12.22
CA ILE A 89 -4.73 -7.90 -10.91
C ILE A 89 -4.19 -6.61 -10.31
N TYR A 90 -2.86 -6.50 -10.17
CA TYR A 90 -2.29 -5.37 -9.43
C TYR A 90 -2.37 -4.06 -10.21
N ARG A 91 -2.28 -4.05 -11.56
CA ARG A 91 -2.32 -2.79 -12.31
C ARG A 91 -3.68 -2.09 -12.21
N PRO A 92 -4.83 -2.74 -12.44
CA PRO A 92 -6.13 -2.09 -12.25
C PRO A 92 -6.40 -1.72 -10.79
N ALA A 93 -5.94 -2.55 -9.84
CA ALA A 93 -6.08 -2.25 -8.42
C ALA A 93 -5.30 -0.97 -8.03
N LEU A 94 -4.03 -0.85 -8.43
CA LEU A 94 -3.23 0.36 -8.20
C LEU A 94 -3.82 1.60 -8.87
N MET A 95 -4.36 1.45 -10.09
CA MET A 95 -5.02 2.54 -10.79
C MET A 95 -6.24 3.06 -10.02
N ARG A 96 -7.09 2.18 -9.50
CA ARG A 96 -8.26 2.56 -8.69
C ARG A 96 -7.88 3.07 -7.30
N LEU A 97 -6.81 2.55 -6.70
CA LEU A 97 -6.30 3.04 -5.42
C LEU A 97 -5.86 4.52 -5.49
N LYS A 98 -5.38 4.96 -6.65
CA LYS A 98 -5.05 6.37 -6.91
C LYS A 98 -6.25 7.29 -6.74
N ASP A 99 -7.46 6.86 -7.15
CA ASP A 99 -8.70 7.64 -6.97
C ASP A 99 -9.04 7.89 -5.49
N TYR A 100 -8.50 7.06 -4.58
CA TYR A 100 -8.62 7.21 -3.14
C TYR A 100 -7.38 7.86 -2.49
N GLY A 101 -6.51 8.48 -3.29
CA GLY A 101 -5.28 9.13 -2.83
C GLY A 101 -4.19 8.18 -2.33
N ILE A 102 -4.25 6.89 -2.70
CA ILE A 102 -3.21 5.91 -2.38
C ILE A 102 -2.36 5.71 -3.63
N GLU A 103 -1.30 6.50 -3.75
CA GLU A 103 -0.37 6.48 -4.88
C GLU A 103 1.07 6.53 -4.39
N ALA A 104 1.96 5.85 -5.12
CA ALA A 104 3.40 5.90 -4.89
C ALA A 104 4.07 6.76 -5.95
N ASN A 105 5.00 7.62 -5.52
CA ASN A 105 5.85 8.42 -6.39
C ASN A 105 7.10 7.62 -6.76
N GLN A 106 7.48 7.66 -8.04
CA GLN A 106 8.70 7.01 -8.53
C GLN A 106 9.76 8.06 -8.89
N ILE A 107 10.98 7.87 -8.41
CA ILE A 107 12.16 8.65 -8.75
C ILE A 107 13.21 7.69 -9.34
N VAL A 108 13.80 8.05 -10.47
CA VAL A 108 14.88 7.28 -11.09
C VAL A 108 16.15 8.12 -11.08
N THR A 109 17.26 7.54 -10.62
CA THR A 109 18.58 8.17 -10.58
C THR A 109 19.56 7.29 -11.33
N ILE A 110 20.26 7.86 -12.31
CA ILE A 110 21.36 7.15 -12.99
C ILE A 110 22.56 7.12 -12.02
N LEU A 111 23.15 5.95 -11.84
CA LEU A 111 24.32 5.71 -10.98
C LEU A 111 25.63 5.78 -11.77
#